data_AF-A0A7S4SNL7-F1
#
_entry.id   AF-A0A7S4SNL7-F1
#
_cell.length_a   1.000
_cell.length_b   1.000
_cell.length_c   1.000
_cell.angle_alpha   90.00
_cell.angle_beta   90.00
_cell.angle_gamma   90.00
#
_symmetry.space_group_name_H-M   'P 1'
#
loop_
_entity.id
_entity.type
_entity.pdbx_description
1 polymer ?
#
loop_
_entity_poly.entity_id
_entity_poly.type
_entity_poly.pdbx_seq_one_letter_code
_entity_poly.pdbx_strand_id
1 'polypeptide(L)'
;HNVELRGCSRTLELVADVVPATEQDWETEYLAPILSIKVVADVDAAIAHINRYSSQHTDSIMTENFTIAQRFLREVDSSSVMVNASTRFADGFEYGLGAEIGISTD
;
A
#
# COMPACT_ATOMS: atom_id res chain seq x y z
N HIS A 1 -14.46 -7.48 -14.77
CA HIS A 1 -13.66 -8.18 -13.73
C HIS A 1 -14.34 -7.95 -12.39
N ASN A 2 -14.52 -9.01 -11.59
CA ASN A 2 -15.30 -8.97 -10.34
C ASN A 2 -14.37 -8.61 -9.17
N VAL A 3 -14.04 -7.33 -9.00
CA VAL A 3 -13.23 -6.84 -7.87
C VAL A 3 -14.17 -6.26 -6.83
N GLU A 4 -14.10 -6.74 -5.60
CA GLU A 4 -14.84 -6.16 -4.48
C GLU A 4 -14.05 -4.97 -3.92
N LEU A 5 -14.71 -3.81 -3.85
CA LEU A 5 -14.13 -2.61 -3.25
C LEU A 5 -14.69 -2.41 -1.85
N ARG A 6 -13.80 -2.20 -0.88
CA ARG A 6 -14.14 -1.80 0.48
C ARG A 6 -13.61 -0.40 0.72
N GLY A 7 -14.36 0.47 1.40
CA GLY A 7 -13.99 1.88 1.50
C GLY A 7 -14.37 2.55 2.81
N CYS A 8 -13.58 3.53 3.21
CA CYS A 8 -13.95 4.42 4.31
C CYS A 8 -15.16 5.30 3.93
N SER A 9 -15.74 6.02 4.90
CA SER A 9 -16.90 6.91 4.67
C SER A 9 -16.72 7.85 3.49
N ARG A 10 -15.53 8.48 3.37
CA ARG A 10 -15.23 9.38 2.27
C ARG A 10 -15.10 8.68 0.92
N THR A 11 -14.68 7.41 0.88
CA THR A 11 -14.70 6.60 -0.35
C THR A 11 -16.14 6.31 -0.77
N LEU A 12 -17.01 5.94 0.19
CA LEU A 12 -18.43 5.65 -0.05
C LEU A 12 -19.19 6.86 -0.61
N GLU A 13 -18.80 8.08 -0.24
CA GLU A 13 -19.37 9.32 -0.79
C GLU A 13 -18.98 9.57 -2.26
N LEU A 14 -17.84 9.02 -2.71
CA LEU A 14 -17.24 9.30 -4.02
C LEU A 14 -17.49 8.21 -5.06
N VAL A 15 -17.67 6.96 -4.62
CA VAL A 15 -17.72 5.79 -5.50
C VAL A 15 -18.94 4.94 -5.14
N ALA A 16 -19.80 4.68 -6.14
CA ALA A 16 -20.92 3.76 -5.99
C ALA A 16 -20.44 2.30 -5.90
N ASP A 17 -21.27 1.42 -5.33
CA ASP A 17 -21.01 -0.03 -5.23
C ASP A 17 -19.74 -0.41 -4.44
N VAL A 18 -19.45 0.33 -3.37
CA VAL A 18 -18.36 0.05 -2.42
C VAL A 18 -18.93 -0.45 -1.09
N VAL A 19 -18.37 -1.53 -0.55
CA VAL A 19 -18.72 -2.06 0.76
C VAL A 19 -18.06 -1.20 1.85
N PRO A 20 -18.74 -0.85 2.95
CA PRO A 20 -18.10 -0.14 4.06
C PRO A 20 -16.93 -0.94 4.65
N ALA A 21 -15.74 -0.35 4.67
CA ALA A 21 -14.57 -0.96 5.31
C ALA A 21 -14.69 -0.91 6.83
N THR A 22 -14.24 -1.96 7.48
CA THR A 22 -14.10 -2.11 8.93
C THR A 22 -12.66 -1.89 9.37
N GLU A 23 -12.38 -1.86 10.67
CA GLU A 23 -10.99 -1.76 11.16
C GLU A 23 -10.15 -2.97 10.72
N GLN A 24 -10.75 -4.17 10.72
CA GLN A 24 -10.08 -5.41 10.32
C GLN A 24 -9.62 -5.37 8.85
N ASP A 25 -10.34 -4.66 7.99
CA ASP A 25 -10.00 -4.55 6.58
C ASP A 25 -8.66 -3.84 6.33
N TRP A 26 -8.20 -3.00 7.27
CA TRP A 26 -6.90 -2.33 7.14
C TRP A 26 -5.74 -3.27 7.43
N GLU A 27 -5.95 -4.30 8.25
CA GLU A 27 -4.94 -5.29 8.66
C GLU A 27 -4.93 -6.55 7.76
N THR A 28 -5.91 -6.69 6.88
CA THR A 28 -6.16 -7.95 6.15
C THR A 28 -5.44 -8.00 4.81
N GLU A 29 -4.57 -9.00 4.63
CA GLU A 29 -4.12 -9.43 3.31
C GLU A 29 -5.12 -10.43 2.70
N TYR A 30 -5.83 -10.02 1.65
CA TYR A 30 -6.98 -10.79 1.14
C TYR A 30 -6.62 -11.99 0.25
N LEU A 31 -5.49 -11.94 -0.46
CA LEU A 31 -5.09 -12.93 -1.48
C LEU A 31 -6.23 -13.26 -2.49
N ALA A 32 -7.05 -12.26 -2.79
CA ALA A 32 -8.27 -12.34 -3.59
C ALA A 32 -8.48 -11.02 -4.33
N PRO A 33 -9.39 -10.93 -5.33
CA PRO A 33 -9.74 -9.67 -5.99
C PRO A 33 -10.59 -8.77 -5.07
N ILE A 34 -10.03 -8.37 -3.93
CA ILE A 34 -10.63 -7.49 -2.91
C ILE A 34 -9.63 -6.37 -2.64
N LEU A 35 -10.11 -5.12 -2.58
CA LEU A 35 -9.29 -3.95 -2.33
C LEU A 35 -9.95 -3.00 -1.32
N SER A 36 -9.23 -2.66 -0.26
CA SER A 36 -9.62 -1.64 0.71
C SER A 36 -9.05 -0.27 0.34
N ILE A 37 -9.89 0.76 0.33
CA ILE A 37 -9.58 2.11 -0.13
C ILE A 37 -9.86 3.12 0.98
N LYS A 38 -8.82 3.84 1.41
CA LYS A 38 -8.91 4.92 2.39
C LYS A 38 -8.50 6.25 1.79
N VAL A 39 -9.40 7.23 1.85
CA VAL A 39 -9.04 8.63 1.57
C VAL A 39 -8.38 9.23 2.81
N VAL A 40 -7.18 9.78 2.65
CA VAL A 40 -6.39 10.45 3.69
C VAL A 40 -6.25 11.94 3.37
N ALA A 41 -5.91 12.75 4.38
CA ALA A 41 -5.83 14.21 4.24
C ALA A 41 -4.57 14.65 3.47
N ASP A 42 -3.45 13.99 3.73
CA ASP A 42 -2.11 14.36 3.24
C ASP A 42 -1.14 13.17 3.34
N VAL A 43 0.13 13.43 3.02
CA VAL A 43 1.20 12.42 3.09
C VAL A 43 1.47 11.95 4.52
N ASP A 44 1.32 12.81 5.53
CA ASP A 44 1.60 12.45 6.92
C ASP A 44 0.56 11.42 7.40
N ALA A 45 -0.71 11.63 7.06
CA ALA A 45 -1.77 10.66 7.31
C ALA A 45 -1.60 9.36 6.51
N ALA A 46 -1.06 9.41 5.28
CA ALA A 46 -0.74 8.22 4.49
C ALA A 46 0.36 7.39 5.16
N ILE A 47 1.48 8.01 5.52
CA ILE A 47 2.61 7.36 6.18
C ILE A 47 2.16 6.77 7.52
N ALA A 48 1.41 7.52 8.33
CA ALA A 48 0.88 7.02 9.60
C ALA A 48 -0.07 5.82 9.43
N HIS A 49 -0.85 5.78 8.34
CA HIS A 49 -1.69 4.63 8.03
C HIS A 49 -0.85 3.42 7.65
N ILE A 50 0.13 3.58 6.76
CA ILE A 50 1.03 2.51 6.32
C ILE A 50 1.80 1.95 7.51
N ASN A 51 2.48 2.78 8.29
CA ASN A 51 3.27 2.32 9.44
C ASN A 51 2.44 1.66 10.55
N ARG A 52 1.12 1.90 10.57
CA ARG A 52 0.21 1.24 11.53
C ARG A 52 -0.26 -0.13 11.05
N TYR A 53 -0.54 -0.30 9.76
CA TYR A 53 -1.26 -1.47 9.25
C TYR A 53 -0.48 -2.33 8.25
N SER A 54 0.64 -1.82 7.72
CA SER A 54 1.51 -2.59 6.83
C SER A 54 2.14 -3.77 7.60
N SER A 55 2.31 -4.88 6.90
CA SER A 55 3.17 -5.99 7.34
C SER A 55 4.65 -5.69 7.11
N GLN A 56 5.00 -4.45 6.76
CA GLN A 56 6.36 -3.98 6.46
C GLN A 56 6.98 -4.66 5.24
N HIS A 57 6.18 -5.28 4.35
CA HIS A 57 6.69 -5.99 3.19
C HIS A 57 7.04 -5.05 2.02
N THR A 58 6.04 -4.39 1.44
CA THR A 58 6.25 -3.52 0.28
C THR A 58 5.20 -2.45 0.21
N ASP A 59 5.65 -1.20 0.12
CA ASP A 59 4.81 -0.02 0.02
C ASP A 59 5.28 0.88 -1.12
N SER A 60 4.34 1.56 -1.77
CA SER A 60 4.63 2.40 -2.94
C SER A 60 3.83 3.69 -2.93
N ILE A 61 4.45 4.77 -3.40
CA ILE A 61 3.81 6.07 -3.62
C ILE A 61 3.81 6.44 -5.09
N MET A 62 2.66 6.93 -5.56
CA MET A 62 2.53 7.58 -6.86
C MET A 62 2.56 9.11 -6.69
N THR A 63 3.62 9.78 -7.14
CA THR A 63 3.76 11.24 -7.04
C THR A 63 4.77 11.81 -8.03
N GLU A 64 4.54 13.05 -8.49
CA GLU A 64 5.54 13.85 -9.24
C GLU A 64 6.30 14.82 -8.33
N ASN A 65 5.91 14.91 -7.05
CA ASN A 65 6.57 15.81 -6.09
C ASN A 65 7.78 15.12 -5.47
N PHE A 66 8.97 15.59 -5.87
CA PHE A 66 10.25 15.06 -5.39
C PHE A 66 10.40 15.08 -3.87
N THR A 67 10.00 16.16 -3.20
CA THR A 67 10.10 16.27 -1.74
C THR A 67 9.20 15.26 -1.04
N ILE A 68 7.98 15.07 -1.54
CA ILE A 68 7.04 14.07 -1.00
C ILE A 68 7.58 12.66 -1.21
N ALA A 69 8.11 12.35 -2.41
CA ALA A 69 8.73 11.06 -2.69
C ALA A 69 9.89 10.75 -1.73
N GLN A 70 10.79 11.72 -1.53
CA GLN A 70 11.94 11.58 -0.63
C GLN A 70 11.54 11.48 0.85
N ARG A 71 10.42 12.08 1.25
CA ARG A 71 9.87 11.91 2.60
C ARG A 71 9.30 10.51 2.77
N PHE A 72 8.45 10.06 1.85
CA PHE A 72 7.86 8.73 1.87
C PHE A 72 8.92 7.62 1.94
N LEU A 73 9.96 7.69 1.08
CA LEU A 73 11.09 6.75 1.09
C LEU A 73 11.87 6.68 2.41
N ARG A 74 11.82 7.72 3.25
CA ARG A 74 12.55 7.79 4.51
C ARG A 74 11.69 7.47 5.74
N GLU A 75 10.39 7.69 5.64
CA GLU A 75 9.47 7.67 6.78
C GLU A 75 8.56 6.42 6.79
N VAL A 76 8.46 5.70 5.66
CA VAL A 76 7.78 4.40 5.59
C VAL A 76 8.75 3.28 5.96
N ASP A 77 8.35 2.45 6.92
CA ASP A 77 9.16 1.38 7.49
C ASP A 77 8.79 0.02 6.90
N SER A 78 9.23 -0.22 5.66
CA SER A 78 8.98 -1.47 4.93
C SER A 78 10.24 -1.95 4.22
N SER A 79 10.39 -3.26 4.04
CA SER A 79 11.54 -3.89 3.37
C SER A 79 11.76 -3.37 1.95
N SER A 80 10.70 -2.96 1.27
CA SER A 80 10.76 -2.33 -0.04
C SER A 80 9.83 -1.12 -0.10
N VAL A 81 10.41 0.07 -0.28
CA VAL A 81 9.66 1.32 -0.49
C VAL A 81 9.93 1.84 -1.90
N MET A 82 8.87 2.04 -2.68
CA MET A 82 8.98 2.37 -4.10
C MET A 82 8.31 3.69 -4.46
N VAL A 83 8.80 4.36 -5.51
CA VAL A 83 8.20 5.58 -6.07
C VAL A 83 7.85 5.31 -7.52
N ASN A 84 6.58 5.53 -7.88
CA ASN A 84 6.07 5.38 -9.24
C ASN A 84 6.31 3.99 -9.86
N ALA A 85 6.34 2.94 -9.03
CA ALA A 85 6.53 1.56 -9.45
C ALA A 85 5.55 0.62 -8.75
N SER A 86 5.22 -0.48 -9.43
CA SER A 86 4.33 -1.51 -8.92
C SER A 86 4.99 -2.26 -7.76
N THR A 87 4.23 -2.55 -6.70
CA THR A 87 4.69 -3.37 -5.58
C THR A 87 5.05 -4.80 -6.00
N ARG A 88 4.58 -5.26 -7.16
CA ARG A 88 4.96 -6.58 -7.73
C ARG A 88 6.44 -6.71 -8.08
N PHE A 89 7.19 -5.61 -8.15
CA PHE A 89 8.64 -5.65 -8.38
C PHE A 89 9.44 -6.13 -7.16
N ALA A 90 8.81 -6.27 -5.99
CA ALA A 90 9.44 -6.86 -4.82
C ALA A 90 9.58 -8.39 -5.01
N ASP A 91 10.59 -8.76 -5.79
CA ASP A 91 10.98 -10.13 -6.12
C ASP A 91 12.51 -10.14 -6.41
N GLY A 92 13.24 -11.09 -5.86
CA GLY A 92 14.71 -11.12 -5.94
C GLY A 92 15.26 -11.31 -7.35
N PHE A 93 14.48 -11.85 -8.29
CA PHE A 93 14.86 -11.85 -9.71
C PHE A 93 14.78 -10.43 -10.28
N GLU A 94 13.71 -9.69 -10.00
CA GLU A 94 13.51 -8.30 -10.42
C GLU A 94 14.54 -7.35 -9.79
N TYR A 95 15.04 -7.66 -8.58
CA TYR A 95 16.16 -6.94 -7.95
C TYR A 95 17.54 -7.29 -8.51
N GLY A 96 17.63 -8.23 -9.45
CA GLY A 96 18.89 -8.63 -10.08
C GLY A 96 19.76 -9.54 -9.22
N LEU A 97 19.19 -10.19 -8.20
CA LEU A 97 19.88 -11.13 -7.29
C LEU A 97 19.85 -12.58 -7.80
N GLY A 98 19.16 -12.85 -8.90
CA GLY A 98 19.10 -14.15 -9.57
C GLY A 98 18.07 -15.09 -8.97
N ALA A 99 18.28 -15.59 -7.76
CA ALA A 99 17.33 -16.47 -7.05
C ALA A 99 17.15 -16.01 -5.61
N GLU A 100 15.91 -16.11 -5.11
CA GLU A 100 15.54 -15.69 -3.75
C GLU A 100 14.86 -16.83 -2.98
N ILE A 101 15.14 -16.93 -1.69
CA ILE A 101 14.47 -17.86 -0.75
C ILE A 101 13.20 -17.20 -0.15
N GLY A 102 13.19 -15.87 0.03
CA GLY A 102 12.03 -15.05 0.39
C GLY A 102 12.43 -13.63 0.85
N ILE A 103 11.47 -12.69 0.85
CA ILE A 103 11.66 -11.32 1.35
C ILE A 103 11.51 -11.32 2.88
N SER A 104 12.52 -10.83 3.60
CA SER A 104 12.47 -10.62 5.05
C SER A 104 11.64 -9.38 5.38
N THR A 105 10.88 -9.43 6.46
CA THR A 105 10.00 -8.33 6.98
C THR A 105 10.32 -7.99 8.44
N ASP A 106 11.56 -8.29 8.88
CA ASP A 106 12.05 -8.13 10.26
C ASP A 106 12.99 -6.92 10.42
#